data_AF-A0A8S1TB36-F1
#
_entry.id   AF-A0A8S1TB36-F1
#
_cell.length_a   1.000
_cell.length_b   1.000
_cell.length_c   1.000
_cell.angle_alpha   90.00
_cell.angle_beta   90.00
_cell.angle_gamma   90.00
#
_symmetry.space_group_name_H-M   'P 1'
#
loop_
_entity.id
_entity.type
_entity.pdbx_description
1 polymer ?
#
loop_
_entity_poly.entity_id
_entity_poly.type
_entity_poly.pdbx_seq_one_letter_code
_entity_poly.pdbx_strand_id
1 'polypeptide(L)'
;MDKLSYLKKYMDNGQSKTKVTYQNNIKDQDNIDVLMGRVISKENYNELEQQPIFVETPESILIDKQKKQLFLKQMMNKERSRSNSQGSSSSESDSDSESDNSSSKSDSDMSVERAPKPQEVIHRDVKTGQRITQSQRVEQEKQLNPRLKAKEDKQAILQANKQQIEMWSKGLVQIQEKQKKQEDAQQALVTKNEEQIKQIDMQLMGQQKFDDPMRKMIQEEDDKQITLKQSDFLLKCKFPPPINRFNILPGFRWDGVDRSNGYEMKLLNSINDNKYKKLEKQLENMRDQ
;
A
#
# COMPACT_ATOMS: atom_id res chain seq x y z
N MET A 1 -22.10 8.46 46.20
CA MET A 1 -22.74 8.73 44.90
C MET A 1 -23.66 7.56 44.60
N ASP A 2 -24.94 7.69 44.90
CA ASP A 2 -25.90 6.59 44.75
C ASP A 2 -26.16 6.26 43.28
N LYS A 3 -26.15 4.96 42.93
CA LYS A 3 -26.40 4.49 41.56
C LYS A 3 -27.72 5.01 40.96
N LEU A 4 -28.71 5.30 41.80
CA LEU A 4 -29.99 5.88 41.38
C LEU A 4 -29.88 7.35 40.94
N SER A 5 -28.98 8.15 41.54
CA SER A 5 -28.83 9.56 41.16
C SER A 5 -28.16 9.72 39.80
N TYR A 6 -27.28 8.78 39.43
CA TYR A 6 -26.64 8.76 38.12
C TYR A 6 -27.64 8.47 37.00
N LEU A 7 -28.50 7.45 37.15
CA LEU A 7 -29.50 7.13 36.12
C LEU A 7 -30.51 8.26 35.89
N LYS A 8 -30.93 8.96 36.94
CA LYS A 8 -31.91 10.05 36.84
C LYS A 8 -31.41 11.22 35.98
N LYS A 9 -30.11 11.54 36.08
CA LYS A 9 -29.46 12.59 35.26
C LYS A 9 -29.50 12.31 33.75
N TYR A 10 -29.53 11.04 33.34
CA TYR A 10 -29.55 10.67 31.93
C TYR A 10 -30.96 10.42 31.40
N MET A 11 -31.90 10.06 32.26
CA MET A 11 -33.31 9.84 31.86
C MET A 11 -34.12 11.15 31.81
N ASP A 12 -33.78 12.17 32.60
CA ASP A 12 -34.51 13.45 32.64
C ASP A 12 -34.15 14.43 31.50
N ASN A 13 -33.14 14.11 30.65
CA ASN A 13 -32.79 14.90 29.47
C ASN A 13 -33.73 14.66 28.27
N GLY A 14 -35.03 14.49 28.53
CA GLY A 14 -36.11 14.36 27.55
C GLY A 14 -36.58 15.70 26.95
N GLN A 15 -35.75 16.74 26.95
CA GLN A 15 -36.04 18.01 26.30
C GLN A 15 -35.46 17.98 24.88
N SER A 16 -36.36 17.96 23.90
CA SER A 16 -36.16 18.22 22.47
C SER A 16 -34.87 18.99 22.15
N LYS A 17 -33.89 18.32 21.54
CA LYS A 17 -32.79 19.02 20.88
C LYS A 17 -33.36 19.65 19.61
N THR A 18 -33.68 20.94 19.67
CA THR A 18 -33.93 21.76 18.49
C THR A 18 -32.73 21.64 17.55
N LYS A 19 -32.94 21.13 16.32
CA LYS A 19 -31.94 21.18 15.25
C LYS A 19 -31.58 22.65 15.00
N VAL A 20 -30.37 23.04 15.37
CA VAL A 20 -29.77 24.31 14.94
C VAL A 20 -29.30 24.10 13.51
N THR A 21 -30.06 24.62 12.54
CA THR A 21 -29.67 24.64 11.13
C THR A 21 -28.70 25.82 10.95
N TYR A 22 -27.42 25.53 10.76
CA TYR A 22 -26.46 26.54 10.30
C TYR A 22 -26.70 26.79 8.81
N GLN A 23 -27.35 27.90 8.49
CA GLN A 23 -27.37 28.45 7.13
C GLN A 23 -26.01 29.10 6.88
N ASN A 24 -25.09 28.38 6.22
CA ASN A 24 -23.86 28.98 5.72
C ASN A 24 -24.21 29.84 4.49
N ASN A 25 -24.32 31.14 4.69
CA ASN A 25 -24.36 32.13 3.62
C ASN A 25 -22.99 32.20 2.94
N ILE A 26 -22.75 31.32 1.97
CA ILE A 26 -21.64 31.43 1.03
C ILE A 26 -22.27 31.68 -0.33
N LYS A 27 -22.26 32.95 -0.75
CA LYS A 27 -22.55 33.36 -2.12
C LYS A 27 -21.46 32.71 -2.99
N ASP A 28 -21.86 32.08 -4.09
CA ASP A 28 -21.01 31.44 -5.11
C ASP A 28 -20.67 29.94 -4.87
N GLN A 29 -21.71 29.10 -4.71
CA GLN A 29 -21.60 27.63 -4.70
C GLN A 29 -21.34 27.01 -6.09
N ASP A 30 -21.51 27.77 -7.16
CA ASP A 30 -21.49 27.22 -8.52
C ASP A 30 -20.07 26.99 -9.06
N ASN A 31 -19.02 27.39 -8.33
CA ASN A 31 -17.63 27.32 -8.80
C ASN A 31 -16.69 26.47 -7.95
N ILE A 32 -17.22 25.69 -7.00
CA ILE A 32 -16.45 24.90 -6.04
C ILE A 32 -16.95 23.45 -6.03
N ASP A 33 -16.04 22.48 -6.22
CA ASP A 33 -16.31 21.04 -6.13
C ASP A 33 -15.44 20.38 -5.05
N VAL A 34 -15.94 19.27 -4.49
CA VAL A 34 -15.21 18.47 -3.49
C VAL A 34 -14.83 17.12 -4.09
N LEU A 35 -13.54 16.95 -4.39
CA LEU A 35 -12.97 15.68 -4.86
C LEU A 35 -12.07 15.10 -3.75
N MET A 36 -12.35 13.86 -3.32
CA MET A 36 -11.54 13.15 -2.31
C MET A 36 -11.32 13.92 -0.99
N GLY A 37 -12.27 14.76 -0.57
CA GLY A 37 -12.23 15.48 0.71
C GLY A 37 -11.43 16.79 0.72
N ARG A 38 -11.03 17.33 -0.45
CA ARG A 38 -10.51 18.71 -0.59
C ARG A 38 -11.46 19.57 -1.42
N VAL A 39 -11.54 20.86 -1.08
CA VAL A 39 -12.32 21.90 -1.77
C VAL A 39 -11.47 22.49 -2.90
N ILE A 40 -11.93 22.42 -4.15
CA ILE A 40 -11.17 22.87 -5.35
C ILE A 40 -12.07 23.70 -6.27
N SER A 41 -11.52 24.75 -6.90
CA SER A 41 -12.20 25.59 -7.90
C SER A 41 -12.24 24.93 -9.28
N LYS A 42 -13.33 25.14 -10.03
CA LYS A 42 -13.58 24.48 -11.34
C LYS A 42 -12.57 24.83 -12.46
N GLU A 43 -11.71 25.82 -12.26
CA GLU A 43 -10.70 26.22 -13.26
C GLU A 43 -9.48 25.28 -13.31
N ASN A 44 -9.29 24.41 -12.30
CA ASN A 44 -8.10 23.55 -12.17
C ASN A 44 -8.32 22.08 -12.60
N TYR A 45 -9.41 21.74 -13.27
CA TYR A 45 -9.69 20.34 -13.67
C TYR A 45 -8.70 19.78 -14.70
N ASN A 46 -8.14 20.63 -15.57
CA ASN A 46 -7.25 20.19 -16.65
C ASN A 46 -5.81 19.85 -16.19
N GLU A 47 -5.35 20.33 -15.03
CA GLU A 47 -3.99 20.04 -14.54
C GLU A 47 -3.87 18.72 -13.76
N LEU A 48 -5.00 18.10 -13.39
CA LEU A 48 -5.03 16.80 -12.70
C LEU A 48 -5.17 15.62 -13.66
N GLU A 49 -5.58 15.84 -14.92
CA GLU A 49 -5.71 14.78 -15.94
C GLU A 49 -4.38 14.32 -16.56
N GLN A 50 -3.25 14.87 -16.12
CA GLN A 50 -1.91 14.40 -16.51
C GLN A 50 -1.09 13.85 -15.34
N GLN A 51 -1.74 13.36 -14.27
CA GLN A 51 -1.00 12.49 -13.35
C GLN A 51 -0.93 11.10 -13.97
N PRO A 52 0.26 10.63 -14.43
CA PRO A 52 0.38 9.32 -15.02
C PRO A 52 -0.07 8.28 -13.99
N ILE A 53 -0.84 7.29 -14.44
CA ILE A 53 -1.07 6.06 -13.68
C ILE A 53 0.33 5.53 -13.32
N PHE A 54 0.69 5.56 -12.05
CA PHE A 54 1.98 5.05 -11.60
C PHE A 54 1.94 3.52 -11.69
N VAL A 55 2.23 3.02 -12.88
CA VAL A 55 2.56 1.62 -13.10
C VAL A 55 3.96 1.45 -12.53
N GLU A 56 4.10 0.66 -11.46
CA GLU A 56 5.38 0.29 -10.88
C GLU A 56 6.19 -0.53 -11.90
N THR A 57 6.84 0.14 -12.84
CA THR A 57 7.85 -0.46 -13.71
C THR A 57 9.09 -0.80 -12.88
N PRO A 58 9.90 -1.80 -13.25
CA PRO A 58 11.14 -2.13 -12.53
C PRO A 58 12.07 -0.90 -12.41
N GLU A 59 12.02 0.01 -13.38
CA GLU A 59 12.76 1.27 -13.38
C GLU A 59 12.23 2.27 -12.34
N SER A 60 10.90 2.41 -12.19
CA SER A 60 10.29 3.25 -11.12
C SER A 60 10.65 2.75 -9.71
N ILE A 61 10.72 1.42 -9.51
CA ILE A 61 11.12 0.80 -8.25
C ILE A 61 12.61 1.08 -7.94
N LEU A 62 13.47 1.09 -8.96
CA LEU A 62 14.88 1.44 -8.81
C LEU A 62 15.06 2.92 -8.47
N ILE A 63 14.30 3.81 -9.15
CA ILE A 63 14.29 5.25 -8.87
C ILE A 63 13.82 5.53 -7.44
N ASP A 64 12.78 4.85 -6.97
CA ASP A 64 12.29 5.02 -5.60
C ASP A 64 13.25 4.46 -4.55
N LYS A 65 13.95 3.35 -4.85
CA LYS A 65 15.06 2.87 -4.01
C LYS A 65 16.19 3.90 -3.94
N GLN A 66 16.58 4.50 -5.06
CA GLN A 66 17.61 5.54 -5.10
C GLN A 66 17.18 6.80 -4.34
N LYS A 67 15.94 7.27 -4.52
CA LYS A 67 15.38 8.39 -3.76
C LYS A 67 15.35 8.13 -2.26
N LYS A 68 14.97 6.91 -1.85
CA LYS A 68 14.98 6.50 -0.44
C LYS A 68 16.41 6.47 0.13
N GLN A 69 17.39 6.01 -0.63
CA GLN A 69 18.81 6.05 -0.23
C GLN A 69 19.33 7.49 -0.10
N LEU A 70 18.98 8.37 -1.04
CA LEU A 70 19.32 9.79 -0.97
C LEU A 70 18.67 10.49 0.23
N PHE A 71 17.41 10.18 0.52
CA PHE A 71 16.71 10.69 1.70
C PHE A 71 17.37 10.21 3.00
N LEU A 72 17.74 8.93 3.10
CA LEU A 72 18.51 8.41 4.23
C LEU A 72 19.87 9.12 4.35
N LYS A 73 20.58 9.34 3.24
CA LYS A 73 21.86 10.05 3.23
C LYS A 73 21.71 11.50 3.71
N GLN A 74 20.67 12.21 3.27
CA GLN A 74 20.34 13.55 3.76
C GLN A 74 19.98 13.56 5.25
N MET A 75 19.22 12.57 5.73
CA MET A 75 18.92 12.44 7.16
C MET A 75 20.19 12.20 7.99
N MET A 76 21.07 11.31 7.54
CA MET A 76 22.34 11.04 8.21
C MET A 76 23.23 12.30 8.24
N ASN A 77 23.29 13.06 7.15
CA ASN A 77 24.01 14.33 7.10
C ASN A 77 23.38 15.39 8.02
N LYS A 78 22.05 15.48 8.09
CA LYS A 78 21.34 16.41 8.98
C LYS A 78 21.52 16.05 10.46
N GLU A 79 21.55 14.77 10.80
CA GLU A 79 21.91 14.28 12.13
C GLU A 79 23.38 14.60 12.45
N ARG A 80 24.28 14.48 11.47
CA ARG A 80 25.71 14.85 11.59
C ARG A 80 25.91 16.35 11.80
N SER A 81 25.13 17.19 11.11
CA SER A 81 25.10 18.66 11.33
C SER A 81 24.49 19.03 12.68
N ARG A 82 23.47 18.28 13.16
CA ARG A 82 22.89 18.47 14.50
C ARG A 82 23.87 18.07 15.61
N SER A 83 24.63 16.98 15.44
CA SER A 83 25.70 16.62 16.36
C SER A 83 26.86 17.62 16.35
N ASN A 84 27.12 18.29 15.22
CA ASN A 84 28.07 19.41 15.16
C ASN A 84 27.54 20.69 15.83
N SER A 85 26.22 20.92 15.84
CA SER A 85 25.61 22.10 16.47
C SER A 85 25.44 22.00 18.00
N GLN A 86 25.54 20.79 18.57
CA GLN A 86 25.55 20.57 20.03
C GLN A 86 26.94 20.25 20.59
N GLY A 87 27.98 20.40 19.76
CA GLY A 87 29.37 20.09 20.11
C GLY A 87 30.34 21.13 19.57
N SER A 88 30.09 22.43 19.79
CA SER A 88 31.12 23.45 19.58
C SER A 88 32.07 23.50 20.79
N SER A 89 33.00 22.56 20.85
CA SER A 89 34.35 22.84 21.31
C SER A 89 35.34 21.95 20.56
N SER A 90 36.19 22.62 19.77
CA SER A 90 37.49 22.20 19.22
C SER A 90 37.57 21.37 17.94
N SER A 91 38.43 21.92 17.05
CA SER A 91 39.22 21.34 15.94
C SER A 91 38.53 20.97 14.63
N GLU A 92 38.57 21.95 13.71
CA GLU A 92 39.07 21.89 12.33
C GLU A 92 39.39 20.51 11.73
N SER A 93 38.73 20.17 10.61
CA SER A 93 39.38 19.80 9.34
C SER A 93 38.33 19.49 8.26
N ASP A 94 38.38 20.26 7.18
CA ASP A 94 37.62 20.11 5.94
C ASP A 94 38.02 18.83 5.19
N SER A 95 37.05 18.13 4.59
CA SER A 95 37.13 17.67 3.18
C SER A 95 35.83 16.98 2.73
N ASP A 96 35.13 17.65 1.80
CA ASP A 96 34.08 17.09 0.96
C ASP A 96 34.70 16.28 -0.19
N SER A 97 34.04 15.18 -0.58
CA SER A 97 34.17 14.66 -1.95
C SER A 97 32.85 14.05 -2.41
N GLU A 98 32.20 14.76 -3.33
CA GLU A 98 31.21 14.23 -4.26
C GLU A 98 31.94 13.63 -5.46
N SER A 99 31.44 12.50 -5.97
CA SER A 99 31.94 11.87 -7.19
C SER A 99 30.81 11.78 -8.20
N ASP A 100 30.80 12.71 -9.16
CA ASP A 100 30.12 12.54 -10.45
C ASP A 100 31.01 11.68 -11.36
N ASN A 101 30.41 10.67 -11.98
CA ASN A 101 31.08 9.76 -12.90
C ASN A 101 30.57 10.05 -14.32
N SER A 102 31.31 10.87 -15.06
CA SER A 102 31.15 11.03 -16.51
C SER A 102 32.33 10.39 -17.23
N SER A 103 32.01 9.48 -18.13
CA SER A 103 32.91 8.78 -19.03
C SER A 103 33.70 9.72 -19.94
N SER A 104 35.01 9.54 -20.02
CA SER A 104 35.76 9.75 -21.27
C SER A 104 37.10 9.03 -21.22
N LYS A 105 37.35 8.30 -22.31
CA LYS A 105 38.51 7.50 -22.63
C LYS A 105 39.67 8.42 -23.04
N SER A 106 40.86 8.23 -22.47
CA SER A 106 42.12 8.54 -23.15
C SER A 106 43.31 7.94 -22.40
N ASP A 107 44.11 7.18 -23.14
CA ASP A 107 45.38 6.62 -22.72
C ASP A 107 46.37 7.72 -22.27
N SER A 108 46.97 7.57 -21.09
CA SER A 108 48.37 7.97 -20.86
C SER A 108 48.92 7.31 -19.58
N ASP A 109 50.02 6.61 -19.78
CA ASP A 109 50.87 5.98 -18.78
C ASP A 109 51.71 7.06 -18.10
N MET A 110 51.37 7.44 -16.85
CA MET A 110 52.26 8.12 -15.90
C MET A 110 51.79 7.86 -14.45
N SER A 111 52.55 7.01 -13.74
CA SER A 111 52.75 7.03 -12.27
C SER A 111 51.51 7.20 -11.38
N VAL A 112 50.79 6.09 -11.14
CA VAL A 112 49.80 5.97 -10.06
C VAL A 112 50.54 5.99 -8.71
N GLU A 113 50.58 7.15 -8.06
CA GLU A 113 50.87 7.22 -6.63
C GLU A 113 49.73 6.48 -5.90
N ARG A 114 50.07 5.30 -5.39
CA ARG A 114 49.13 4.34 -4.82
C ARG A 114 48.51 4.94 -3.56
N ALA A 115 47.24 5.33 -3.63
CA ALA A 115 46.48 5.80 -2.46
C ALA A 115 46.75 4.90 -1.24
N PRO A 116 47.05 5.46 -0.06
CA PRO A 116 47.35 4.66 1.12
C PRO A 116 46.16 3.75 1.42
N LYS A 117 46.42 2.44 1.50
CA LYS A 117 45.39 1.45 1.84
C LYS A 117 44.75 1.84 3.19
N PRO A 118 43.41 1.85 3.32
CA PRO A 118 42.77 2.16 4.58
C PRO A 118 43.29 1.21 5.66
N GLN A 119 43.73 1.76 6.79
CA GLN A 119 44.23 0.97 7.90
C GLN A 119 43.07 0.22 8.55
N GLU A 120 43.13 -1.11 8.56
CA GLU A 120 42.11 -1.95 9.21
C GLU A 120 42.27 -1.89 10.73
N VAL A 121 41.21 -1.48 11.43
CA VAL A 121 41.17 -1.46 12.90
C VAL A 121 41.05 -2.89 13.42
N ILE A 122 42.14 -3.42 13.96
CA ILE A 122 42.17 -4.78 14.53
C ILE A 122 41.62 -4.75 15.96
N HIS A 123 40.55 -5.49 16.21
CA HIS A 123 40.00 -5.67 17.56
C HIS A 123 40.55 -6.94 18.22
N ARG A 124 40.82 -6.88 19.52
CA ARG A 124 41.36 -8.00 20.31
C ARG A 124 40.52 -8.24 21.56
N ASP A 125 40.42 -9.50 21.97
CA ASP A 125 39.78 -9.88 23.23
C ASP A 125 40.55 -9.33 24.42
N VAL A 126 39.85 -8.76 25.39
CA VAL A 126 40.45 -8.24 26.63
C VAL A 126 40.95 -9.40 27.50
N LYS A 127 40.33 -10.59 27.40
CA LYS A 127 40.68 -11.74 28.25
C LYS A 127 41.71 -12.69 27.62
N THR A 128 41.61 -12.92 26.32
CA THR A 128 42.45 -13.91 25.62
C THR A 128 43.50 -13.30 24.69
N GLY A 129 43.42 -11.98 24.41
CA GLY A 129 44.34 -11.25 23.52
C GLY A 129 44.26 -11.64 22.04
N GLN A 130 43.39 -12.59 21.68
CA GLN A 130 43.20 -13.05 20.31
C GLN A 130 42.47 -12.00 19.47
N ARG A 131 42.70 -12.01 18.15
CA ARG A 131 41.98 -11.13 17.21
C ARG A 131 40.52 -11.56 17.12
N ILE A 132 39.62 -10.60 17.26
CA ILE A 132 38.16 -10.79 17.23
C ILE A 132 37.59 -9.98 16.06
N THR A 133 36.57 -10.52 15.39
CA THR A 133 35.81 -9.79 14.37
C THR A 133 34.89 -8.71 14.96
N GLN A 134 34.52 -7.70 14.18
CA GLN A 134 33.62 -6.63 14.64
C GLN A 134 32.32 -7.17 15.26
N SER A 135 31.73 -8.20 14.66
CA SER A 135 30.49 -8.84 15.12
C SER A 135 30.64 -9.49 16.50
N GLN A 136 31.70 -10.27 16.70
CA GLN A 136 31.97 -10.95 17.96
C GLN A 136 32.23 -9.96 19.11
N ARG A 137 32.89 -8.83 18.83
CA ARG A 137 33.08 -7.75 19.83
C ARG A 137 31.74 -7.16 20.29
N VAL A 138 30.85 -6.86 19.35
CA VAL A 138 29.51 -6.34 19.64
C VAL A 138 28.71 -7.35 20.47
N GLU A 139 28.82 -8.64 20.14
CA GLU A 139 28.20 -9.73 20.92
C GLU A 139 28.72 -9.80 22.36
N GLN A 140 30.04 -9.69 22.57
CA GLN A 140 30.66 -9.67 23.90
C GLN A 140 30.23 -8.44 24.72
N GLU A 141 30.19 -7.27 24.09
CA GLU A 141 29.74 -6.03 24.73
C GLU A 141 28.26 -6.07 25.11
N LYS A 142 27.41 -6.70 24.28
CA LYS A 142 26.00 -6.98 24.59
C LYS A 142 25.83 -7.91 25.79
N GLN A 143 26.66 -8.95 25.90
CA GLN A 143 26.60 -9.89 27.02
C GLN A 143 27.07 -9.27 28.33
N LEU A 144 28.10 -8.41 28.27
CA LEU A 144 28.65 -7.73 29.45
C LEU A 144 27.76 -6.57 29.93
N ASN A 145 26.95 -5.98 29.04
CA ASN A 145 26.17 -4.80 29.35
C ASN A 145 24.65 -5.10 29.42
N PRO A 146 24.08 -5.36 30.61
CA PRO A 146 22.67 -5.74 30.75
C PRO A 146 21.68 -4.67 30.27
N ARG A 147 22.10 -3.39 30.24
CA ARG A 147 21.28 -2.29 29.70
C ARG A 147 21.13 -2.38 28.17
N LEU A 148 22.13 -2.86 27.45
CA LEU A 148 22.04 -3.06 26.00
C LEU A 148 21.09 -4.21 25.68
N LYS A 149 21.24 -5.34 26.38
CA LYS A 149 20.35 -6.49 26.25
C LYS A 149 18.88 -6.14 26.52
N ALA A 150 18.59 -5.43 27.62
CA ALA A 150 17.23 -5.00 27.94
C ALA A 150 16.63 -4.02 26.90
N LYS A 151 17.45 -3.20 26.25
CA LYS A 151 17.01 -2.33 25.15
C LYS A 151 16.65 -3.15 23.90
N GLU A 152 17.46 -4.15 23.55
CA GLU A 152 17.20 -5.04 22.41
C GLU A 152 15.97 -5.91 22.65
N ASP A 153 15.82 -6.50 23.84
CA ASP A 153 14.63 -7.27 24.20
C ASP A 153 13.36 -6.41 24.11
N LYS A 154 13.41 -5.17 24.62
CA LYS A 154 12.31 -4.21 24.50
C LYS A 154 12.02 -3.87 23.03
N GLN A 155 13.05 -3.68 22.20
CA GLN A 155 12.90 -3.43 20.77
C GLN A 155 12.30 -4.63 20.04
N ALA A 156 12.73 -5.85 20.35
CA ALA A 156 12.21 -7.08 19.79
C ALA A 156 10.72 -7.26 20.13
N ILE A 157 10.33 -7.02 21.39
CA ILE A 157 8.92 -7.03 21.82
C ILE A 157 8.13 -5.95 21.08
N LEU A 158 8.67 -4.74 20.94
CA LEU A 158 8.03 -3.66 20.17
C LEU A 158 7.86 -4.04 18.69
N GLN A 159 8.85 -4.67 18.08
CA GLN A 159 8.79 -5.12 16.69
C GLN A 159 7.77 -6.25 16.51
N ALA A 160 7.77 -7.25 17.39
CA ALA A 160 6.79 -8.33 17.37
C ALA A 160 5.35 -7.81 17.52
N ASN A 161 5.13 -6.89 18.48
CA ASN A 161 3.83 -6.24 18.64
C ASN A 161 3.44 -5.44 17.40
N LYS A 162 4.37 -4.69 16.80
CA LYS A 162 4.10 -3.96 15.55
C LYS A 162 3.69 -4.89 14.42
N GLN A 163 4.37 -6.03 14.26
CA GLN A 163 4.05 -7.03 13.25
C GLN A 163 2.67 -7.64 13.49
N GLN A 164 2.32 -7.97 14.74
CA GLN A 164 1.00 -8.49 15.09
C GLN A 164 -0.11 -7.48 14.79
N ILE A 165 0.08 -6.22 15.18
CA ILE A 165 -0.87 -5.14 14.88
C ILE A 165 -1.01 -4.99 13.36
N GLU A 166 0.09 -5.02 12.61
CA GLU A 166 0.05 -4.92 11.16
C GLU A 166 -0.74 -6.07 10.54
N MET A 167 -0.55 -7.30 11.01
CA MET A 167 -1.30 -8.47 10.56
C MET A 167 -2.80 -8.35 10.86
N TRP A 168 -3.17 -7.94 12.08
CA TRP A 168 -4.58 -7.79 12.47
C TRP A 168 -5.26 -6.58 11.83
N SER A 169 -4.50 -5.54 11.49
CA SER A 169 -5.01 -4.34 10.83
C SER A 169 -5.33 -4.54 9.35
N LYS A 170 -4.83 -5.62 8.73
CA LYS A 170 -5.00 -5.88 7.30
C LYS A 170 -6.20 -6.80 7.04
N GLY A 171 -6.82 -6.61 5.88
CA GLY A 171 -7.87 -7.50 5.42
C GLY A 171 -7.30 -8.83 4.92
N LEU A 172 -8.01 -9.94 5.17
CA LEU A 172 -7.64 -11.28 4.69
C LEU A 172 -7.42 -11.31 3.17
N VAL A 173 -8.32 -10.69 2.40
CA VAL A 173 -8.23 -10.62 0.94
C VAL A 173 -6.98 -9.86 0.49
N GLN A 174 -6.62 -8.77 1.17
CA GLN A 174 -5.42 -7.99 0.86
C GLN A 174 -4.13 -8.78 1.11
N ILE A 175 -4.11 -9.59 2.17
CA ILE A 175 -2.98 -10.46 2.47
C ILE A 175 -2.84 -11.53 1.40
N GLN A 176 -3.95 -12.20 1.04
CA GLN A 176 -3.97 -13.22 0.00
C GLN A 176 -3.57 -12.67 -1.37
N GLU A 177 -4.08 -11.49 -1.74
CA GLU A 177 -3.72 -10.83 -3.00
C GLU A 177 -2.23 -10.48 -3.04
N LYS A 178 -1.67 -9.97 -1.94
CA LYS A 178 -0.24 -9.69 -1.85
C LYS A 178 0.61 -10.96 -1.99
N GLN A 179 0.22 -12.05 -1.34
CA GLN A 179 0.89 -13.34 -1.45
C GLN A 179 0.83 -13.86 -2.88
N LYS A 180 -0.37 -13.89 -3.48
CA LYS A 180 -0.57 -14.30 -4.87
C LYS A 180 0.26 -13.45 -5.83
N LYS A 181 0.29 -12.13 -5.67
CA LYS A 181 1.12 -11.23 -6.51
C LYS A 181 2.62 -11.55 -6.39
N GLN A 182 3.09 -11.95 -5.21
CA GLN A 182 4.49 -12.36 -5.01
C GLN A 182 4.78 -13.70 -5.66
N GLU A 183 3.87 -14.68 -5.53
CA GLU A 183 3.96 -15.98 -6.18
C GLU A 183 3.93 -15.84 -7.70
N ASP A 184 2.99 -15.07 -8.23
CA ASP A 184 2.86 -14.78 -9.66
C ASP A 184 4.13 -14.09 -10.20
N ALA A 185 4.73 -13.16 -9.44
CA ALA A 185 6.00 -12.53 -9.82
C ALA A 185 7.18 -13.51 -9.80
N GLN A 186 7.24 -14.43 -8.84
CA GLN A 186 8.26 -15.48 -8.80
C GLN A 186 8.09 -16.48 -9.94
N GLN A 187 6.85 -16.88 -10.23
CA GLN A 187 6.52 -17.77 -11.33
C GLN A 187 6.87 -17.10 -12.66
N ALA A 188 6.51 -15.83 -12.87
CA ALA A 188 6.85 -15.09 -14.09
C ALA A 188 8.36 -15.02 -14.39
N LEU A 189 9.23 -15.13 -13.37
CA LEU A 189 10.68 -15.21 -13.56
C LEU A 189 11.17 -16.60 -13.99
N VAL A 190 10.40 -17.66 -13.71
CA VAL A 190 10.80 -19.06 -13.89
C VAL A 190 10.11 -19.71 -15.09
N THR A 191 8.85 -19.36 -15.34
CA THR A 191 7.99 -20.03 -16.33
C THR A 191 8.33 -19.58 -17.76
N LYS A 192 8.44 -20.54 -18.68
CA LYS A 192 8.53 -20.26 -20.12
C LYS A 192 7.14 -19.93 -20.68
N ASN A 193 7.07 -19.01 -21.66
CA ASN A 193 5.81 -18.56 -22.28
C ASN A 193 4.88 -19.72 -22.71
N GLU A 194 5.41 -20.88 -23.11
CA GLU A 194 4.64 -22.04 -23.56
C GLU A 194 3.74 -22.67 -22.47
N GLU A 195 4.20 -22.71 -21.22
CA GLU A 195 3.40 -23.29 -20.12
C GLU A 195 2.23 -22.37 -19.74
N GLN A 196 2.46 -21.06 -19.80
CA GLN A 196 1.41 -20.05 -19.59
C GLN A 196 0.35 -20.13 -20.69
N ILE A 197 0.76 -20.30 -21.96
CA ILE A 197 -0.19 -20.48 -23.08
C ILE A 197 -1.07 -21.72 -22.86
N LYS A 198 -0.49 -22.86 -22.46
CA LYS A 198 -1.26 -24.09 -22.16
C LYS A 198 -2.28 -23.88 -21.04
N GLN A 199 -1.91 -23.15 -19.98
CA GLN A 199 -2.84 -22.84 -18.89
C GLN A 199 -3.98 -21.93 -19.35
N ILE A 200 -3.67 -20.91 -20.16
CA ILE A 200 -4.66 -20.01 -20.75
C ILE A 200 -5.61 -20.80 -21.66
N ASP A 201 -5.10 -21.69 -22.51
CA ASP A 201 -5.90 -22.55 -23.37
C ASP A 201 -6.83 -23.46 -22.57
N MET A 202 -6.34 -24.08 -21.49
CA MET A 202 -7.18 -24.85 -20.57
C MET A 202 -8.27 -23.99 -19.93
N GLN A 203 -7.95 -22.76 -19.52
CA GLN A 203 -8.92 -21.85 -18.93
C GLN A 203 -10.00 -21.44 -19.95
N LEU A 204 -9.60 -21.11 -21.18
CA LEU A 204 -10.49 -20.77 -22.29
C LEU A 204 -11.41 -21.95 -22.65
N MET A 205 -10.86 -23.16 -22.70
CA MET A 205 -11.62 -24.39 -22.95
C MET A 205 -12.67 -24.64 -21.86
N GLY A 206 -12.38 -24.24 -20.61
CA GLY A 206 -13.33 -24.32 -19.50
C GLY A 206 -14.39 -23.22 -19.45
N GLN A 207 -14.30 -22.17 -20.29
CA GLN A 207 -15.29 -21.09 -20.27
C GLN A 207 -16.64 -21.55 -20.81
N GLN A 208 -17.68 -21.44 -19.99
CA GLN A 208 -19.05 -21.79 -20.39
C GLN A 208 -19.64 -20.71 -21.30
N LYS A 209 -20.10 -21.12 -22.49
CA LYS A 209 -20.83 -20.26 -23.44
C LYS A 209 -22.34 -20.38 -23.25
N PHE A 210 -23.08 -19.28 -23.40
CA PHE A 210 -24.54 -19.29 -23.22
C PHE A 210 -25.27 -20.06 -24.34
N ASP A 211 -24.85 -19.85 -25.59
CA ASP A 211 -25.52 -20.41 -26.79
C ASP A 211 -25.00 -21.80 -27.22
N ASP A 212 -24.31 -22.52 -26.34
CA ASP A 212 -23.79 -23.86 -26.67
C ASP A 212 -24.87 -24.94 -26.46
N PRO A 213 -25.32 -25.65 -27.52
CA PRO A 213 -26.31 -26.71 -27.36
C PRO A 213 -25.84 -27.88 -26.48
N MET A 214 -24.53 -28.16 -26.43
CA MET A 214 -23.94 -29.24 -25.64
C MET A 214 -23.92 -28.93 -24.14
N ARG A 215 -24.05 -27.66 -23.75
CA ARG A 215 -24.04 -27.23 -22.35
C ARG A 215 -25.16 -27.85 -21.52
N LYS A 216 -26.33 -28.10 -22.11
CA LYS A 216 -27.46 -28.73 -21.41
C LYS A 216 -27.10 -30.12 -20.89
N MET A 217 -26.36 -30.91 -21.67
CA MET A 217 -25.94 -32.26 -21.28
C MET A 217 -24.91 -32.22 -20.16
N ILE A 218 -23.92 -31.33 -20.26
CA ILE A 218 -22.85 -31.18 -19.25
C ILE A 218 -23.44 -30.65 -17.92
N GLN A 219 -24.38 -29.70 -17.98
CA GLN A 219 -25.01 -29.13 -16.79
C GLN A 219 -25.74 -30.18 -15.94
N GLU A 220 -26.41 -31.15 -16.56
CA GLU A 220 -27.06 -32.26 -15.85
C GLU A 220 -26.06 -33.16 -15.10
N GLU A 221 -24.83 -33.28 -15.60
CA GLU A 221 -23.75 -34.02 -14.95
C GLU A 221 -23.13 -33.21 -13.79
N ASP A 222 -22.90 -31.92 -14.00
CA ASP A 222 -22.37 -30.99 -13.00
C ASP A 222 -23.33 -30.83 -11.81
N ASP A 223 -24.63 -30.64 -12.06
CA ASP A 223 -25.65 -30.47 -11.02
C ASP A 223 -25.74 -31.70 -10.11
N LYS A 224 -25.58 -32.91 -10.66
CA LYS A 224 -25.50 -34.16 -9.87
C LYS A 224 -24.26 -34.17 -8.98
N GLN A 225 -23.12 -33.71 -9.46
CA GLN A 225 -21.87 -33.67 -8.69
C GLN A 225 -21.88 -32.59 -7.59
N ILE A 226 -22.54 -31.45 -7.82
CA ILE A 226 -22.62 -30.33 -6.87
C ILE A 226 -23.40 -30.72 -5.60
N THR A 227 -24.43 -31.56 -5.72
CA THR A 227 -25.19 -32.04 -4.56
C THR A 227 -24.36 -32.81 -3.54
N LEU A 228 -23.22 -33.40 -3.94
CA LEU A 228 -22.32 -34.17 -3.05
C LEU A 228 -21.33 -33.31 -2.27
N LYS A 229 -21.06 -32.05 -2.69
CA LYS A 229 -19.99 -31.19 -2.12
C LYS A 229 -20.53 -29.99 -1.33
N GLN A 230 -21.76 -30.09 -0.82
CA GLN A 230 -22.53 -28.93 -0.35
C GLN A 230 -21.96 -28.17 0.87
N SER A 231 -21.03 -28.72 1.67
CA SER A 231 -20.66 -28.10 2.97
C SER A 231 -20.16 -26.66 2.87
N ASP A 232 -19.49 -26.28 1.78
CA ASP A 232 -18.81 -24.98 1.66
C ASP A 232 -19.61 -23.96 0.83
N PHE A 233 -20.61 -24.42 0.07
CA PHE A 233 -21.51 -23.57 -0.73
C PHE A 233 -22.69 -22.99 0.06
N LEU A 234 -22.90 -23.41 1.31
CA LEU A 234 -24.07 -23.02 2.12
C LEU A 234 -24.03 -21.58 2.67
N LEU A 235 -22.91 -20.86 2.54
CA LEU A 235 -22.75 -19.53 3.15
C LEU A 235 -22.86 -18.38 2.13
N LYS A 236 -23.78 -18.47 1.18
CA LYS A 236 -24.20 -17.33 0.34
C LYS A 236 -25.49 -16.72 0.87
N CYS A 237 -25.64 -15.40 0.70
CA CYS A 237 -26.89 -14.74 1.05
C CYS A 237 -28.03 -15.23 0.15
N LYS A 238 -29.21 -15.41 0.73
CA LYS A 238 -30.44 -15.80 0.02
C LYS A 238 -31.01 -14.67 -0.84
N PHE A 239 -30.78 -13.42 -0.44
CA PHE A 239 -31.39 -12.25 -1.06
C PHE A 239 -30.52 -11.67 -2.18
N PRO A 240 -31.13 -11.09 -3.22
CA PRO A 240 -30.37 -10.41 -4.27
C PRO A 240 -29.63 -9.21 -3.68
N PRO A 241 -28.32 -9.07 -3.94
CA PRO A 241 -27.53 -7.99 -3.37
C PRO A 241 -27.80 -6.66 -4.08
N PRO A 242 -27.74 -5.52 -3.36
CA PRO A 242 -27.68 -4.22 -4.01
C PRO A 242 -26.37 -4.08 -4.78
N ILE A 243 -26.39 -3.31 -5.86
CA ILE A 243 -25.21 -3.05 -6.68
C ILE A 243 -24.25 -2.15 -5.90
N ASN A 244 -22.98 -2.55 -5.86
CA ASN A 244 -21.89 -1.84 -5.20
C ASN A 244 -20.73 -1.72 -6.18
N ARG A 245 -19.98 -0.62 -6.14
CA ARG A 245 -18.74 -0.40 -6.90
C ARG A 245 -17.77 -1.58 -6.92
N PHE A 246 -17.64 -2.27 -5.78
CA PHE A 246 -16.66 -3.35 -5.63
C PHE A 246 -17.21 -4.74 -5.96
N ASN A 247 -18.48 -4.85 -6.37
CA ASN A 247 -19.16 -6.13 -6.63
C ASN A 247 -19.02 -7.15 -5.48
N ILE A 248 -18.89 -6.64 -4.24
CA ILE A 248 -18.77 -7.49 -3.05
C ILE A 248 -20.16 -8.00 -2.69
N LEU A 249 -20.30 -9.31 -2.65
CA LEU A 249 -21.54 -9.96 -2.23
C LEU A 249 -21.74 -9.80 -0.71
N PRO A 250 -22.98 -9.61 -0.26
CA PRO A 250 -23.32 -9.56 1.15
C PRO A 250 -23.07 -10.93 1.79
N GLY A 251 -22.74 -10.91 3.08
CA GLY A 251 -22.57 -12.14 3.85
C GLY A 251 -23.88 -12.94 3.97
N PHE A 252 -23.77 -14.23 4.25
CA PHE A 252 -24.91 -15.15 4.36
C PHE A 252 -26.00 -14.73 5.37
N ARG A 253 -25.63 -13.93 6.38
CA ARG A 253 -26.54 -13.45 7.43
C ARG A 253 -27.27 -12.16 7.09
N TRP A 254 -27.03 -11.58 5.91
CA TRP A 254 -27.71 -10.37 5.51
C TRP A 254 -29.19 -10.65 5.25
N ASP A 255 -30.06 -9.76 5.73
CA ASP A 255 -31.52 -9.93 5.77
C ASP A 255 -32.24 -9.41 4.51
N GLY A 256 -31.50 -8.86 3.55
CA GLY A 256 -32.05 -8.29 2.33
C GLY A 256 -32.57 -6.85 2.47
N VAL A 257 -32.57 -6.28 3.68
CA VAL A 257 -33.06 -4.91 3.90
C VAL A 257 -31.94 -3.92 3.62
N ASP A 258 -32.15 -3.06 2.62
CA ASP A 258 -31.23 -1.96 2.31
C ASP A 258 -31.30 -0.88 3.40
N ARG A 259 -30.16 -0.60 4.02
CA ARG A 259 -29.96 0.42 5.06
C ARG A 259 -28.99 1.52 4.59
N SER A 260 -28.82 1.66 3.28
CA SER A 260 -27.92 2.63 2.69
C SER A 260 -28.47 4.07 2.77
N ASN A 261 -27.57 5.05 2.63
CA ASN A 261 -27.93 6.46 2.41
C ASN A 261 -28.12 6.78 0.90
N GLY A 262 -28.21 5.76 0.04
CA GLY A 262 -28.29 5.93 -1.42
C GLY A 262 -27.02 6.45 -2.11
N TYR A 263 -25.87 6.49 -1.43
CA TYR A 263 -24.61 6.98 -2.01
C TYR A 263 -24.15 6.16 -3.22
N GLU A 264 -24.13 4.83 -3.10
CA GLU A 264 -23.69 3.94 -4.20
C GLU A 264 -24.56 4.12 -5.45
N MET A 265 -25.88 4.29 -5.28
CA MET A 265 -26.80 4.55 -6.39
C MET A 265 -26.54 5.92 -7.05
N LYS A 266 -26.36 6.99 -6.26
CA LYS A 266 -26.02 8.33 -6.78
C LYS A 266 -24.70 8.32 -7.54
N LEU A 267 -23.71 7.60 -7.02
CA LEU A 267 -22.39 7.49 -7.62
C LEU A 267 -22.43 6.74 -8.95
N LEU A 268 -23.15 5.62 -9.01
CA LEU A 268 -23.35 4.88 -10.26
C LEU A 268 -24.06 5.72 -11.32
N ASN A 269 -25.09 6.47 -10.93
CA ASN A 269 -25.77 7.40 -11.84
C ASN A 269 -24.80 8.47 -12.36
N SER A 270 -24.03 9.11 -11.48
CA SER A 270 -23.04 10.11 -11.90
C SER A 270 -21.98 9.54 -12.85
N ILE A 271 -21.51 8.31 -12.60
CA ILE A 271 -20.56 7.62 -13.48
C ILE A 271 -21.20 7.37 -14.86
N ASN A 272 -22.46 6.93 -14.89
CA ASN A 272 -23.19 6.69 -16.13
C ASN A 272 -23.41 8.00 -16.90
N ASP A 273 -23.85 9.06 -16.23
CA ASP A 273 -24.07 10.38 -16.83
C ASP A 273 -22.78 10.92 -17.46
N ASN A 274 -21.65 10.79 -16.77
CA ASN A 274 -20.34 11.20 -17.29
C ASN A 274 -19.92 10.36 -18.50
N LYS A 275 -20.19 9.05 -18.49
CA LYS A 275 -19.94 8.17 -19.65
C LYS A 275 -20.82 8.57 -20.84
N TYR A 276 -22.10 8.84 -20.63
CA TYR A 276 -23.02 9.28 -21.68
C TYR A 276 -22.58 10.60 -22.31
N LYS A 277 -22.25 11.61 -21.48
CA LYS A 277 -21.74 12.90 -21.98
C LYS A 277 -20.45 12.75 -22.79
N LYS A 278 -19.54 11.87 -22.35
CA LYS A 278 -18.30 11.60 -23.09
C LYS A 278 -18.58 10.96 -24.45
N LEU A 279 -19.50 9.99 -24.50
CA LEU A 279 -19.91 9.36 -25.75
C LEU A 279 -20.61 10.34 -26.69
N GLU A 280 -21.50 11.19 -26.16
CA GLU A 280 -22.19 12.23 -26.91
C GLU A 280 -21.17 13.19 -27.57
N LYS A 281 -20.23 13.70 -26.79
CA LYS A 281 -19.13 14.53 -27.31
C LYS A 281 -18.30 13.82 -28.38
N GLN A 282 -18.02 12.52 -28.21
CA GLN A 282 -17.32 11.74 -29.23
C GLN A 282 -18.14 11.63 -30.52
N LEU A 283 -19.44 11.41 -30.43
CA LEU A 283 -20.34 11.34 -31.59
C LEU A 283 -20.48 12.70 -32.29
N GLU A 284 -20.57 13.80 -31.54
CA GLU A 284 -20.59 15.16 -32.09
C GLU A 284 -19.29 15.46 -32.86
N ASN A 285 -18.14 15.19 -32.25
CA ASN A 285 -16.84 15.37 -32.91
C ASN A 285 -16.70 14.56 -34.20
N MET A 286 -17.31 13.37 -34.27
CA MET A 286 -17.32 12.53 -35.47
C MET A 286 -18.30 13.03 -36.53
N ARG A 287 -19.33 13.80 -36.15
CA ARG A 287 -20.32 14.36 -37.06
C ARG A 287 -19.79 15.60 -37.79
N ASP A 288 -18.89 16.34 -37.16
CA ASP A 288 -18.31 17.57 -37.68
C ASP A 288 -17.08 17.34 -38.61
N GLN A 289 -16.71 16.08 -38.87
CA GLN A 289 -15.65 15.66 -39.82
C GLN A 289 -16.23 15.19 -41.15
#